data_AF-A0A943NPM5-F1
#
_entry.id   AF-A0A943NPM5-F1
#
_cell.length_a   1.000
_cell.length_b   1.000
_cell.length_c   1.000
_cell.angle_alpha   90.00
_cell.angle_beta   90.00
_cell.angle_gamma   90.00
#
_symmetry.space_group_name_H-M   'P 1'
#
loop_
_entity.id
_entity.type
_entity.pdbx_description
1 polymer ?
#
loop_
_entity_poly.entity_id
_entity_poly.type
_entity_poly.pdbx_seq_one_letter_code
_entity_poly.pdbx_strand_id
1 'polypeptide(L)'
;MYTMMQVCRQLDMTYQALKFYCNEGLVPNVKRDANNRRIFDEKDVHWIKDLTCLKKCGFSIQEMKEYLELCLQGESSILPRKEMLAKKQPGKV
;
A
#
# COMPACT_ATOMS: atom_id res chain seq x y z
N MET A 1 4.84 -6.77 15.43
CA MET A 1 3.43 -6.65 15.00
C MET A 1 2.89 -5.32 15.51
N TYR A 2 2.16 -4.62 14.66
CA TYR A 2 1.63 -3.27 14.90
C TYR A 2 0.11 -3.29 14.77
N THR A 3 -0.58 -2.55 15.63
CA THR A 3 -2.03 -2.32 15.53
C THR A 3 -2.33 -1.22 14.51
N MET A 4 -3.58 -1.16 14.02
CA MET A 4 -4.06 -0.04 13.18
C MET A 4 -3.64 1.34 13.71
N MET A 5 -3.80 1.59 15.02
CA MET A 5 -3.48 2.88 15.62
C MET A 5 -1.98 3.17 15.64
N GLN A 6 -1.14 2.16 15.85
CA GLN A 6 0.32 2.31 15.79
C GLN A 6 0.78 2.63 14.36
N VAL A 7 0.24 1.93 13.36
CA VAL A 7 0.55 2.20 11.94
C VAL A 7 0.10 3.61 11.54
N CYS A 8 -1.11 4.01 11.95
CA CYS A 8 -1.62 5.36 11.70
C CYS A 8 -0.67 6.44 12.26
N ARG A 9 -0.18 6.27 13.48
CA ARG A 9 0.79 7.20 14.10
C ARG A 9 2.15 7.20 13.39
N GLN A 10 2.63 6.02 13.01
CA GLN A 10 3.95 5.88 12.39
C GLN A 10 4.00 6.46 10.97
N LEU A 11 2.90 6.36 10.22
CA LEU A 11 2.82 6.79 8.83
C LEU A 11 2.09 8.12 8.65
N ASP A 12 1.70 8.77 9.74
CA ASP A 12 0.88 9.99 9.74
C ASP A 12 -0.38 9.83 8.86
N MET A 13 -1.13 8.76 9.12
CA MET A 13 -2.36 8.41 8.42
C MET A 13 -3.55 8.46 9.36
N THR A 14 -4.71 8.84 8.84
CA THR A 14 -5.96 8.69 9.60
C THR A 14 -6.37 7.21 9.65
N TYR A 15 -7.06 6.83 10.73
CA TYR A 15 -7.63 5.50 10.86
C TYR A 15 -8.57 5.15 9.70
N GLN A 16 -9.34 6.14 9.22
CA GLN A 16 -10.25 5.97 8.08
C GLN A 16 -9.49 5.67 6.78
N ALA A 17 -8.38 6.37 6.51
CA ALA A 17 -7.56 6.12 5.32
C ALA A 17 -6.96 4.70 5.34
N LEU A 18 -6.37 4.29 6.47
CA LEU A 18 -5.82 2.94 6.59
C LEU A 18 -6.93 1.86 6.52
N LYS A 19 -8.08 2.11 7.15
CA LYS A 19 -9.24 1.20 7.08
C LYS A 19 -9.74 1.07 5.64
N PHE A 20 -9.79 2.18 4.91
CA PHE A 20 -10.18 2.21 3.51
C PHE A 20 -9.21 1.36 2.66
N TYR A 21 -7.89 1.54 2.77
CA TYR A 21 -6.92 0.71 2.04
C TYR A 21 -7.06 -0.77 2.33
N CYS A 22 -7.27 -1.15 3.59
CA CYS A 22 -7.51 -2.54 3.95
C CYS A 22 -8.81 -3.09 3.33
N ASN A 23 -9.88 -2.28 3.30
CA ASN A 23 -11.18 -2.70 2.76
C ASN A 23 -11.17 -2.78 1.23
N GLU A 24 -10.40 -1.92 0.57
CA GLU A 24 -10.20 -1.95 -0.88
C GLU A 24 -9.29 -3.11 -1.33
N GLY A 25 -8.71 -3.87 -0.41
CA GLY A 25 -7.81 -4.99 -0.73
C GLY A 25 -6.39 -4.54 -1.10
N LEU A 26 -6.03 -3.27 -0.84
CA LEU A 26 -4.69 -2.74 -1.14
C LEU A 26 -3.63 -3.25 -0.18
N VAL A 27 -4.01 -3.72 1.01
CA VAL A 27 -3.09 -4.37 1.96
C VAL A 27 -3.42 -5.86 1.94
N PRO A 28 -2.68 -6.69 1.19
CA PRO A 28 -2.98 -8.11 1.09
C PRO A 28 -2.64 -8.82 2.41
N ASN A 29 -3.35 -9.91 2.71
CA ASN A 29 -3.01 -10.83 3.80
C ASN A 29 -2.94 -10.23 5.22
N VAL A 30 -3.72 -9.18 5.51
CA VAL A 30 -3.76 -8.56 6.85
C VAL A 30 -4.12 -9.60 7.91
N LYS A 31 -3.18 -9.83 8.81
CA LYS A 31 -3.33 -10.76 9.94
C LYS A 31 -4.26 -10.18 10.99
N ARG A 32 -4.77 -11.05 11.86
CA ARG A 32 -5.61 -10.67 13.00
C ARG A 32 -5.08 -11.26 14.30
N ASP A 33 -5.22 -10.51 15.38
CA ASP A 33 -4.92 -11.01 16.73
C ASP A 33 -6.07 -11.86 17.30
N ALA A 34 -5.90 -12.38 18.52
CA ALA A 34 -6.91 -13.18 19.22
C ALA A 34 -8.23 -12.42 19.50
N ASN A 35 -8.21 -11.09 19.45
CA ASN A 35 -9.39 -10.23 19.63
C ASN A 35 -9.96 -9.77 18.27
N ASN A 36 -9.60 -10.44 17.18
CA ASN A 36 -10.04 -10.16 15.82
C ASN A 36 -9.63 -8.76 15.30
N ARG A 37 -8.61 -8.12 15.90
CA ARG A 37 -8.09 -6.82 15.47
C ARG A 37 -7.04 -7.01 14.39
N ARG A 38 -7.08 -6.17 13.35
CA ARG A 38 -6.06 -6.14 12.30
C ARG A 38 -4.69 -5.80 12.90
N ILE A 39 -3.71 -6.64 12.60
CA ILE A 39 -2.31 -6.46 12.98
C ILE A 39 -1.42 -6.56 11.75
N PHE A 40 -0.35 -5.78 11.75
CA PHE A 40 0.55 -5.56 10.62
C PHE A 40 1.96 -5.92 11.04
N ASP A 41 2.69 -6.66 10.22
CA ASP A 41 4.14 -6.80 10.39
C ASP A 41 4.91 -5.65 9.71
N GLU A 42 6.24 -5.69 9.78
CA GLU A 42 7.06 -4.62 9.20
C GLU A 42 6.93 -4.52 7.67
N LYS A 43 6.68 -5.65 6.98
CA LYS A 43 6.48 -5.66 5.53
C LYS A 43 5.17 -4.98 5.18
N ASP A 44 4.12 -5.27 5.95
CA ASP A 44 2.82 -4.61 5.80
C ASP A 44 2.96 -3.10 6.00
N VAL A 45 3.67 -2.65 7.04
CA VAL A 45 3.87 -1.22 7.30
C VAL A 45 4.67 -0.54 6.19
N HIS A 46 5.71 -1.19 5.67
CA HIS A 46 6.48 -0.68 4.54
C HIS A 46 5.61 -0.56 3.28
N TRP A 47 4.81 -1.59 3.00
CA TRP A 47 3.89 -1.58 1.87
C TRP A 47 2.84 -0.48 1.98
N ILE A 48 2.25 -0.28 3.17
CA ILE A 48 1.29 0.82 3.40
C ILE A 48 1.96 2.18 3.16
N LYS A 49 3.22 2.34 3.57
CA LYS A 49 3.99 3.54 3.27
C LYS A 49 4.14 3.74 1.75
N ASP A 50 4.45 2.70 1.00
CA ASP A 50 4.55 2.76 -0.47
C ASP A 50 3.21 3.15 -1.11
N LEU A 51 2.09 2.61 -0.64
CA LEU A 51 0.74 3.00 -1.09
C LEU A 51 0.49 4.50 -0.88
N THR A 52 0.93 5.08 0.24
CA THR A 52 0.80 6.54 0.44
C THR A 52 1.63 7.33 -0.57
N CYS A 53 2.81 6.82 -0.97
CA CYS A 53 3.65 7.42 -2.00
C CYS A 53 2.96 7.37 -3.37
N LEU A 54 2.46 6.19 -3.78
CA LEU A 54 1.70 6.02 -5.01
C LEU A 54 0.50 6.98 -5.07
N LYS A 55 -0.24 7.09 -3.96
CA LYS A 55 -1.38 8.02 -3.89
C LYS A 55 -0.95 9.47 -4.07
N LYS A 56 0.17 9.89 -3.46
CA LYS A 56 0.76 11.23 -3.64
C LYS A 56 1.25 11.47 -5.06
N CYS A 57 1.72 10.43 -5.77
CA CYS A 57 2.07 10.47 -7.19
C CYS A 57 0.86 10.48 -8.13
N GLY A 58 -0.36 10.65 -7.62
CA GLY A 58 -1.56 10.76 -8.45
C GLY A 58 -2.08 9.42 -8.99
N PHE A 59 -1.67 8.30 -8.40
CA PHE A 59 -2.32 7.02 -8.69
C PHE A 59 -3.77 7.04 -8.18
N SER A 60 -4.68 6.56 -9.02
CA SER A 60 -6.02 6.18 -8.63
C SER A 60 -5.98 4.90 -7.78
N ILE A 61 -7.07 4.61 -7.07
CA ILE A 61 -7.18 3.37 -6.29
C ILE A 61 -7.06 2.14 -7.20
N GLN A 62 -7.61 2.20 -8.41
CA GLN A 62 -7.53 1.12 -9.38
C GLN A 62 -6.08 0.87 -9.83
N GLU A 63 -5.33 1.92 -10.18
CA GLU A 63 -3.91 1.79 -10.55
C GLU A 63 -3.05 1.28 -9.38
N MET A 64 -3.39 1.62 -8.14
CA MET A 64 -2.71 1.07 -6.96
C MET A 64 -2.97 -0.45 -6.80
N LYS A 65 -4.17 -0.93 -7.15
CA LYS A 65 -4.48 -2.38 -7.17
C LYS A 65 -3.73 -3.08 -8.30
N GLU A 66 -3.68 -2.51 -9.49
CA GLU A 66 -2.89 -3.04 -10.61
C GLU A 66 -1.39 -3.13 -10.26
N TYR A 67 -0.85 -2.08 -9.62
CA TYR A 67 0.53 -2.09 -9.17
C TYR A 67 0.78 -3.16 -8.09
N LEU A 68 -0.17 -3.36 -7.17
CA LEU A 68 -0.12 -4.45 -6.19
C LEU A 68 -0.09 -5.82 -6.88
N GLU A 69 -0.98 -6.06 -7.84
CA GLU A 69 -1.03 -7.33 -8.58
C GLU A 69 0.30 -7.62 -9.28
N LEU A 70 0.92 -6.61 -9.89
CA LEU A 70 2.26 -6.75 -10.45
C LEU A 70 3.28 -7.09 -9.37
N CYS A 71 3.29 -6.42 -8.22
CA CYS A 71 4.20 -6.75 -7.12
C CYS A 71 4.07 -8.21 -6.67
N LEU A 72 2.86 -8.78 -6.65
CA LEU A 72 2.61 -10.17 -6.28
C LEU A 72 3.15 -11.19 -7.31
N GLN A 73 3.34 -10.79 -8.57
CA GLN A 73 3.96 -11.63 -9.61
C GLN A 73 5.49 -11.76 -9.46
N GLY A 74 6.12 -10.97 -8.58
CA GLY A 74 7.54 -11.05 -8.29
C GLY A 74 8.42 -10.40 -9.36
N GLU A 75 9.58 -10.99 -9.65
CA GLU A 75 10.61 -10.36 -10.50
C GLU A 75 10.21 -10.19 -11.96
N SER A 76 9.34 -11.07 -12.48
CA SER A 76 8.84 -11.02 -13.86
C SER A 76 8.09 -9.72 -14.17
N SER A 77 7.55 -9.04 -13.16
CA SER A 77 6.78 -7.81 -13.31
C SER A 77 7.58 -6.52 -13.07
N ILE A 78 8.91 -6.60 -12.87
CA ILE A 78 9.75 -5.41 -12.61
C ILE A 78 9.60 -4.37 -13.73
N LEU A 79 9.61 -4.81 -14.99
CA LEU A 79 9.47 -3.92 -16.15
C LEU A 79 8.09 -3.23 -16.19
N PRO A 80 6.94 -3.95 -16.15
CA PRO A 80 5.62 -3.32 -16.04
C PRO A 80 5.47 -2.34 -14.88
N ARG A 81 6.02 -2.67 -13.69
CA ARG A 81 5.99 -1.77 -12.53
C ARG A 81 6.72 -0.46 -12.80
N LYS A 82 7.91 -0.55 -13.41
CA LYS A 82 8.70 0.62 -13.79
C LYS A 82 7.95 1.51 -14.78
N GLU A 83 7.28 0.92 -15.77
CA GLU A 83 6.49 1.66 -16.75
C GLU A 83 5.30 2.39 -16.12
N MET A 84 4.57 1.75 -15.21
CA MET A 84 3.48 2.39 -14.47
C MET A 84 3.96 3.59 -13.66
N LEU A 85 5.09 3.44 -12.94
CA LEU A 85 5.69 4.53 -12.18
C LEU A 85 6.14 5.68 -13.09
N ALA A 86 6.76 5.38 -14.23
CA ALA A 86 7.23 6.37 -15.18
C ALA A 86 6.10 7.22 -15.78
N LYS A 87 4.92 6.62 -16.03
CA LYS A 87 3.73 7.35 -16.52
C LYS A 87 3.19 8.39 -15.54
N LYS A 88 3.49 8.23 -14.24
CA LYS A 88 2.96 9.05 -13.14
C LYS A 88 3.97 10.00 -12.53
N GLN A 89 5.26 9.86 -12.87
CA GLN A 89 6.23 10.91 -12.64
C GLN A 89 5.94 12.05 -13.63
N PRO A 90 5.47 13.23 -13.20
CA PRO A 90 5.68 14.40 -14.03
C PRO A 90 7.20 14.51 -14.20
N GLY A 91 7.66 14.52 -15.46
CA GLY A 91 9.04 14.83 -15.74
C GLY A 91 9.43 16.04 -14.89
N LYS A 92 10.51 15.93 -14.13
CA LYS A 92 11.24 17.12 -13.73
C LYS A 92 11.65 17.77 -15.06
N VAL A 93 10.86 18.73 -15.52
CA VAL A 93 11.28 19.76 -16.46
C VAL A 93 12.04 20.79 -15.64
#